data_AF-A0A3Q3VQ54-F1
#
_entry.id   AF-A0A3Q3VQ54-F1
#
_cell.length_a   1.000
_cell.length_b   1.000
_cell.length_c   1.000
_cell.angle_alpha   90.00
_cell.angle_beta   90.00
_cell.angle_gamma   90.00
#
_symmetry.space_group_name_H-M   'P 1'
#
loop_
_entity.id
_entity.type
_entity.pdbx_description
1 polymer ?
#
loop_
_entity_poly.entity_id
_entity_poly.type
_entity_poly.pdbx_seq_one_letter_code
_entity_poly.pdbx_strand_id
1 'polypeptide(L)'
;MPKQVFTEELFTLSSNESRVVASDLQKQLADLYTASPALGRYFFKAEIVAFRNGSVVADYQLTFLMPEDEDEQDQLRNATLSRNIVYNVFRQFLYDQESEQTQDLYIDPGSLKMF
;
A
#
# COMPACT_ATOMS: atom_id res chain seq x y z
N MET A 1 12.46 9.19 16.70
CA MET A 1 13.12 10.01 15.65
C MET A 1 12.51 9.61 14.31
N PRO A 2 11.97 10.51 13.48
CA PRO A 2 11.50 10.11 12.16
C PRO A 2 12.72 9.76 11.30
N LYS A 3 12.71 8.57 10.67
CA LYS A 3 13.86 8.05 9.90
C LYS A 3 14.00 8.68 8.50
N GLN A 4 13.09 9.55 8.07
CA GLN A 4 13.14 10.16 6.75
C GLN A 4 12.71 11.62 6.79
N VAL A 5 13.58 12.51 6.32
CA VAL A 5 13.35 13.94 6.21
C VAL A 5 12.94 14.24 4.77
N PHE A 6 11.82 14.95 4.61
CA PHE A 6 11.29 15.37 3.30
C PHE A 6 12.28 16.26 2.55
N THR A 7 12.60 15.92 1.29
CA THR A 7 13.43 16.74 0.38
C THR A 7 12.67 17.05 -0.91
N GLU A 8 12.99 18.19 -1.54
CA GLU A 8 12.33 18.64 -2.78
C GLU A 8 12.50 17.65 -3.96
N GLU A 9 13.48 16.76 -3.87
CA GLU A 9 13.69 15.73 -4.88
C GLU A 9 12.54 14.71 -4.91
N LEU A 10 11.72 14.62 -3.86
CA LEU A 10 10.55 13.75 -3.81
C LEU A 10 9.33 14.28 -4.59
N PHE A 11 9.40 15.51 -5.12
CA PHE A 11 8.30 16.16 -5.86
C PHE A 11 7.99 15.53 -7.20
N THR A 12 8.91 14.78 -7.78
CA THR A 12 8.73 14.17 -9.10
C THR A 12 9.21 12.73 -9.07
N LEU A 13 8.36 11.79 -9.51
CA LEU A 13 8.75 10.39 -9.76
C LEU A 13 9.93 10.24 -10.76
N SER A 14 10.45 11.35 -11.29
CA SER A 14 11.65 11.42 -12.11
C SER A 14 12.97 11.49 -11.35
N SER A 15 13.00 11.90 -10.07
CA SER A 15 14.24 11.84 -9.29
C SER A 15 14.59 10.40 -8.93
N ASN A 16 15.88 10.14 -8.68
CA ASN A 16 16.31 8.79 -8.29
C ASN A 16 15.75 8.42 -6.91
N GLU A 17 15.71 9.39 -6.01
CA GLU A 17 15.21 9.27 -4.64
C GLU A 17 13.73 8.89 -4.63
N SER A 18 12.90 9.56 -5.44
CA SER A 18 11.47 9.20 -5.57
C SER A 18 11.26 7.82 -6.15
N ARG A 19 12.10 7.40 -7.11
CA ARG A 19 11.99 6.07 -7.73
C ARG A 19 12.35 4.97 -6.75
N VAL A 20 13.39 5.18 -5.94
CA VAL A 20 13.78 4.23 -4.88
C VAL A 20 12.65 4.12 -3.86
N VAL A 21 12.15 5.24 -3.32
CA VAL A 21 11.05 5.23 -2.35
C VAL A 21 9.78 4.61 -2.94
N ALA A 22 9.42 4.93 -4.19
CA ALA A 22 8.27 4.32 -4.85
C ALA A 22 8.43 2.82 -5.04
N SER A 23 9.62 2.37 -5.44
CA SER A 23 9.94 0.95 -5.62
C SER A 23 9.85 0.18 -4.30
N ASP A 24 10.39 0.75 -3.22
CA ASP A 24 10.37 0.12 -1.89
C ASP A 24 8.93 0.03 -1.37
N LEU A 25 8.15 1.11 -1.49
CA LEU A 25 6.76 1.15 -1.06
C LEU A 25 5.88 0.20 -1.89
N GLN A 26 6.09 0.17 -3.21
CA GLN A 26 5.41 -0.76 -4.10
C GLN A 26 5.72 -2.22 -3.73
N LYS A 27 6.99 -2.52 -3.44
CA LYS A 27 7.41 -3.86 -3.02
C LYS A 27 6.78 -4.25 -1.69
N GLN A 28 6.76 -3.37 -0.69
CA GLN A 28 6.10 -3.64 0.59
C GLN A 28 4.61 -3.96 0.42
N LEU A 29 3.89 -3.18 -0.40
CA LEU A 29 2.48 -3.44 -0.71
C LEU A 29 2.31 -4.79 -1.43
N ALA A 30 3.16 -5.08 -2.42
CA ALA A 30 3.09 -6.34 -3.14
C ALA A 30 3.35 -7.55 -2.24
N ASP A 31 4.38 -7.49 -1.40
CA ASP A 31 4.73 -8.55 -0.46
C ASP A 31 3.59 -8.77 0.56
N LEU A 32 3.02 -7.68 1.12
CA LEU A 32 1.89 -7.72 2.04
C LEU A 32 0.67 -8.42 1.42
N TYR A 33 0.22 -7.94 0.27
CA TYR A 33 -1.03 -8.45 -0.32
C TYR A 33 -0.87 -9.83 -0.93
N THR A 34 0.32 -10.18 -1.43
CA THR A 34 0.64 -11.54 -1.90
C THR A 34 0.67 -12.54 -0.74
N ALA A 35 1.25 -12.16 0.40
CA ALA A 35 1.33 -13.02 1.58
C ALA A 35 -0.01 -13.15 2.34
N SER A 36 -1.00 -12.30 2.04
CA SER A 36 -2.30 -12.33 2.71
C SER A 36 -3.05 -13.64 2.43
N PRO A 37 -3.43 -14.42 3.46
CA PRO A 37 -4.16 -15.68 3.26
C PRO A 37 -5.51 -15.51 2.55
N ALA A 38 -6.16 -14.35 2.73
CA ALA A 38 -7.46 -14.07 2.15
C ALA A 38 -7.35 -13.38 0.78
N LEU A 39 -6.41 -12.45 0.63
CA LEU A 39 -6.33 -11.56 -0.53
C LEU A 39 -5.32 -12.02 -1.60
N GLY A 40 -4.31 -12.80 -1.22
CA GLY A 40 -3.16 -13.11 -2.09
C GLY A 40 -3.53 -13.81 -3.39
N ARG A 41 -4.51 -14.72 -3.36
CA ARG A 41 -4.99 -15.41 -4.57
C ARG A 41 -5.66 -14.49 -5.60
N TYR A 42 -6.12 -13.31 -5.18
CA TYR A 42 -6.78 -12.33 -6.02
C TYR A 42 -5.86 -11.14 -6.33
N PHE A 43 -4.77 -10.95 -5.58
CA PHE A 43 -3.89 -9.82 -5.77
C PHE A 43 -3.18 -9.90 -7.12
N PHE A 44 -3.20 -8.79 -7.87
CA PHE A 44 -2.52 -8.70 -9.16
C PHE A 44 -1.28 -7.81 -9.09
N LYS A 45 -1.45 -6.56 -8.64
CA LYS A 45 -0.36 -5.60 -8.55
C LYS A 45 -0.68 -4.45 -7.60
N ALA A 46 0.40 -3.84 -7.11
CA ALA A 46 0.39 -2.54 -6.45
C ALA A 46 1.20 -1.55 -7.29
N GLU A 47 0.77 -0.30 -7.33
CA GLU A 47 1.43 0.77 -8.08
C GLU A 47 1.42 2.05 -7.25
N ILE A 48 2.55 2.76 -7.21
CA ILE A 48 2.62 4.13 -6.67
C ILE A 48 2.35 5.10 -7.81
N VAL A 49 1.26 5.85 -7.69
CA VAL A 49 0.72 6.73 -8.74
C VAL A 49 1.36 8.12 -8.66
N ALA A 50 1.54 8.64 -7.45
CA ALA A 50 2.09 9.98 -7.24
C ALA A 50 2.62 10.16 -5.80
N PHE A 51 3.46 11.17 -5.61
CA PHE A 51 3.75 11.74 -4.29
C PHE A 51 3.16 13.15 -4.20
N ARG A 52 2.49 13.48 -3.09
CA ARG A 52 1.85 14.77 -2.83
C ARG A 52 2.63 15.60 -1.80
N ASN A 53 2.43 16.93 -1.88
CA ASN A 53 3.10 17.91 -1.04
C ASN A 53 2.63 17.82 0.43
N GLY A 54 3.58 17.91 1.37
CA GLY A 54 3.37 17.74 2.81
C GLY A 54 3.77 16.34 3.27
N SER A 55 5.05 16.15 3.63
CA SER A 55 5.59 14.90 4.20
C SER A 55 5.23 13.62 3.40
N VAL A 56 5.87 13.42 2.24
CA VAL A 56 5.82 12.20 1.38
C VAL A 56 4.50 11.42 1.46
N VAL A 57 3.39 12.06 1.05
CA VAL A 57 2.12 11.34 0.92
C VAL A 57 2.16 10.58 -0.40
N ALA A 58 2.07 9.26 -0.36
CA ALA A 58 2.01 8.42 -1.56
C ALA A 58 0.56 8.12 -1.94
N ASP A 59 0.20 8.41 -3.18
CA ASP A 59 -1.02 7.90 -3.79
C ASP A 59 -0.69 6.54 -4.41
N TYR A 60 -1.48 5.53 -4.08
CA TYR A 60 -1.26 4.16 -4.53
C TYR A 60 -2.55 3.54 -5.06
N GLN A 61 -2.38 2.58 -5.96
CA GLN A 61 -3.47 1.77 -6.51
C GLN A 61 -3.17 0.29 -6.31
N LEU A 62 -4.19 -0.45 -5.93
CA LEU A 62 -4.17 -1.90 -5.85
C LEU A 62 -5.12 -2.47 -6.89
N THR A 63 -4.65 -3.45 -7.65
CA THR A 63 -5.47 -4.18 -8.62
C THR A 63 -5.65 -5.62 -8.14
N PHE A 64 -6.89 -6.09 -8.18
CA PHE A 64 -7.26 -7.46 -7.86
C PHE A 64 -7.95 -8.10 -9.06
N LEU A 65 -7.67 -9.37 -9.31
CA LEU A 65 -8.36 -10.19 -10.28
C LEU A 65 -9.68 -10.69 -9.69
N MET A 66 -10.74 -10.56 -10.47
CA MET A 66 -12.07 -11.04 -10.12
C MET A 66 -12.41 -12.25 -11.01
N PRO A 67 -13.16 -13.25 -10.50
CA PRO A 67 -13.66 -14.35 -11.31
C PRO A 67 -14.63 -13.85 -12.38
N GLU A 68 -14.90 -14.64 -13.42
CA GLU A 68 -15.87 -14.26 -14.46
C GLU A 68 -17.33 -14.41 -14.02
N ASP A 69 -17.59 -15.23 -13.01
CA ASP A 69 -18.92 -15.47 -12.46
C ASP A 69 -19.45 -14.26 -11.67
N GLU A 70 -20.58 -13.69 -12.09
CA GLU A 70 -21.15 -12.47 -11.50
C GLU A 70 -21.55 -12.62 -10.03
N ASP A 71 -22.10 -13.78 -9.64
CA ASP A 71 -22.52 -14.03 -8.26
C ASP A 71 -21.30 -14.13 -7.34
N GLU A 72 -20.24 -14.80 -7.80
CA GLU A 72 -18.96 -14.85 -7.08
C GLU A 72 -18.28 -13.47 -7.02
N GLN A 73 -18.36 -12.67 -8.09
CA GLN A 73 -17.81 -11.31 -8.11
C GLN A 73 -18.45 -10.43 -7.03
N ASP A 74 -19.79 -10.41 -6.97
CA ASP A 74 -20.52 -9.59 -6.01
C ASP A 74 -20.23 -10.03 -4.57
N GLN A 75 -20.17 -11.34 -4.34
CA GLN A 75 -19.81 -11.87 -3.03
C GLN A 75 -18.38 -11.44 -2.64
N LEU A 76 -17.41 -11.56 -3.55
CA LEU A 76 -16.03 -11.16 -3.29
C LEU A 76 -15.92 -9.66 -3.04
N ARG A 77 -16.55 -8.82 -3.87
CA ARG A 77 -16.51 -7.37 -3.75
C ARG A 77 -17.14 -6.87 -2.45
N ASN A 78 -18.19 -7.54 -1.97
CA ASN A 78 -18.90 -7.14 -0.76
C ASN A 78 -18.34 -7.78 0.53
N ALA A 79 -17.53 -8.84 0.41
CA ALA A 79 -16.89 -9.52 1.54
C ALA A 79 -15.36 -9.41 1.48
N THR A 80 -14.69 -10.40 0.88
CA THR A 80 -13.23 -10.60 0.94
C THR A 80 -12.43 -9.44 0.37
N LEU A 81 -12.83 -8.92 -0.79
CA LEU A 81 -12.20 -7.79 -1.48
C LEU A 81 -12.92 -6.48 -1.22
N SER A 82 -13.79 -6.44 -0.20
CA SER A 82 -14.41 -5.18 0.21
C SER A 82 -13.33 -4.18 0.61
N ARG A 83 -13.59 -2.92 0.27
CA ARG A 83 -12.66 -1.81 0.52
C ARG A 83 -12.22 -1.77 2.00
N ASN A 84 -13.12 -2.12 2.92
CA ASN A 84 -12.86 -2.17 4.36
C ASN A 84 -11.85 -3.28 4.73
N ILE A 85 -12.02 -4.50 4.20
CA ILE A 85 -11.07 -5.60 4.44
C ILE A 85 -9.69 -5.24 3.88
N VAL A 86 -9.61 -4.78 2.63
CA VAL A 86 -8.34 -4.41 1.98
C VAL A 86 -7.63 -3.30 2.75
N TYR A 87 -8.38 -2.30 3.23
CA TYR A 87 -7.85 -1.21 4.06
C TYR A 87 -7.34 -1.70 5.41
N ASN A 88 -8.11 -2.55 6.11
CA ASN A 88 -7.74 -3.02 7.44
C ASN A 88 -6.52 -3.95 7.42
N VAL A 89 -6.34 -4.74 6.36
CA VAL A 89 -5.12 -5.54 6.19
C VAL A 89 -3.90 -4.65 6.12
N PHE A 90 -3.94 -3.56 5.35
CA PHE A 90 -2.82 -2.62 5.30
C PHE A 90 -2.64 -1.86 6.60
N ARG A 91 -3.73 -1.39 7.20
CA ARG A 91 -3.68 -0.73 8.51
C ARG A 91 -3.02 -1.63 9.56
N GLN A 92 -3.37 -2.91 9.62
CA GLN A 92 -2.77 -3.85 10.56
C GLN A 92 -1.27 -4.00 10.32
N PHE A 93 -0.85 -4.19 9.07
CA PHE A 93 0.58 -4.24 8.70
C PHE A 93 1.35 -3.01 9.19
N LEU A 94 0.78 -1.80 9.06
CA LEU A 94 1.41 -0.58 9.54
C LEU A 94 1.61 -0.57 11.06
N TYR A 95 0.64 -1.05 11.84
CA TYR A 95 0.79 -1.16 13.30
C TYR A 95 1.80 -2.24 13.69
N ASP A 96 1.81 -3.37 12.97
CA ASP A 96 2.76 -4.46 13.23
C ASP A 96 4.21 -3.98 12.97
N GLN A 97 4.41 -3.18 11.91
CA GLN A 97 5.69 -2.55 11.60
C GLN A 97 6.24 -1.65 12.73
N GLU A 98 5.38 -0.89 13.43
CA GLU A 98 5.78 -0.03 14.56
C GLU A 98 6.43 -0.85 15.69
N SER A 99 5.94 -2.08 15.90
CA SER A 99 6.47 -3.01 16.91
C SER A 99 7.82 -3.60 16.53
N GLU A 100 8.16 -3.65 15.24
CA GLU A 100 9.35 -4.37 14.74
C GLU A 100 10.59 -3.48 14.55
N GLN A 101 10.50 -2.13 14.60
CA GLN A 101 11.57 -1.09 14.55
C GLN A 101 12.74 -1.24 13.53
N THR A 102 12.74 -2.28 12.70
CA THR A 102 13.87 -2.74 11.87
C THR A 102 13.70 -2.43 10.39
N GLN A 103 12.54 -1.93 9.96
CA GLN A 103 12.32 -1.53 8.57
C GLN A 103 12.99 -0.18 8.26
N ASP A 104 13.56 -0.10 7.06
CA ASP A 104 14.24 1.09 6.54
C ASP A 104 13.25 2.21 6.17
N LEU A 105 12.05 1.84 5.72
CA LEU A 105 10.95 2.75 5.39
C LEU A 105 9.88 2.71 6.49
N TYR A 106 9.64 3.82 7.19
CA TYR A 106 8.59 3.93 8.21
C TYR A 106 7.38 4.69 7.69
N ILE A 107 6.20 4.07 7.80
CA ILE A 107 4.91 4.68 7.44
C ILE A 107 4.12 4.86 8.73
N ASP A 108 3.68 6.08 9.02
CA ASP A 108 2.82 6.34 10.18
C ASP A 108 1.47 5.61 10.03
N PRO A 109 1.09 4.70 10.95
CA PRO A 109 -0.20 3.99 10.88
C PRO A 109 -1.43 4.91 10.83
N GLY A 110 -1.34 6.13 11.39
CA GLY A 110 -2.41 7.13 11.36
C GLY A 110 -2.49 7.93 10.04
N SER A 111 -1.48 7.82 9.18
CA SER A 111 -1.40 8.54 7.91
C SER A 111 -2.26 7.93 6.80
N LEU A 112 -2.59 6.63 6.91
CA LEU A 112 -3.43 5.95 5.93
C LEU A 112 -4.82 6.58 5.86
N LYS A 113 -5.24 7.02 4.66
CA LYS A 113 -6.55 7.61 4.41
C LYS A 113 -7.31 6.80 3.37
N MET A 114 -8.61 6.63 3.62
CA MET A 114 -9.57 6.06 2.69
C MET A 114 -10.44 7.22 2.18
N PHE A 115 -10.38 7.51 0.88
CA PHE A 115 -11.19 8.54 0.23
C PHE A 115 -12.37 7.91 -0.54
#